data_AF-A0A6G1JM39-F1
#
_entry.id   AF-A0A6G1JM39-F1
#
_cell.length_a   1.000
_cell.length_b   1.000
_cell.length_c   1.000
_cell.angle_alpha   90.00
_cell.angle_beta   90.00
_cell.angle_gamma   90.00
#
_symmetry.space_group_name_H-M   'P 1'
#
loop_
_entity.id
_entity.type
_entity.pdbx_description
1 polymer ?
#
loop_
_entity_poly.entity_id
_entity_poly.type
_entity_poly.pdbx_seq_one_letter_code
_entity_poly.pdbx_strand_id
1 'polypeptide(L)'
;MLSPTLIFTFGVLFVVYVVQQKRRQAKLPPGPPRLPLIGNLHQAPKEAPWVTFSQWVEKYGPLVSADFGGTNVIIIGDYDTARDLLDKKANIYSSRPRMVQNPWGPQNTEQ
;
A
#
# COMPACT_ATOMS: atom_id res chain seq x y z
N MET A 1 11.65 15.52 35.74
CA MET A 1 12.14 14.13 35.58
C MET A 1 11.04 13.34 34.87
N LEU A 2 11.30 12.81 33.68
CA LEU A 2 10.33 11.97 32.95
C LEU A 2 10.09 10.70 33.77
N SER A 3 8.87 10.49 34.26
CA SER A 3 8.52 9.35 35.11
C SER A 3 8.73 8.02 34.37
N PRO A 4 9.36 7.00 34.99
CA PRO A 4 9.54 5.66 34.40
C PRO A 4 8.22 5.02 33.94
N THR A 5 7.10 5.41 34.54
CA THR A 5 5.76 4.95 34.16
C THR A 5 5.39 5.38 32.73
N LEU A 6 5.77 6.59 32.29
CA LEU A 6 5.50 7.04 30.93
C LEU A 6 6.25 6.17 29.91
N ILE A 7 7.52 5.88 30.15
CA ILE A 7 8.33 5.04 29.26
C ILE A 7 7.72 3.64 29.13
N PHE A 8 7.28 3.06 30.24
CA PHE A 8 6.64 1.74 30.24
C PHE A 8 5.30 1.75 29.50
N THR A 9 4.45 2.76 29.73
CA THR A 9 3.17 2.90 29.02
C THR A 9 3.35 3.10 27.51
N PHE A 10 4.29 3.95 27.09
CA PHE A 10 4.63 4.12 25.67
C PHE A 10 5.17 2.82 25.06
N GLY A 11 6.02 2.08 25.78
CA GLY A 11 6.52 0.78 25.33
C GLY A 11 5.39 -0.24 25.12
N VAL A 12 4.46 -0.35 26.08
CA VAL A 12 3.31 -1.25 25.97
C VAL A 12 2.40 -0.83 24.81
N LEU A 13 2.07 0.45 24.68
CA LEU A 13 1.27 0.97 23.57
C LEU A 13 1.94 0.70 22.21
N PHE A 14 3.26 0.88 22.12
CA PHE A 14 4.01 0.59 20.89
C PHE A 14 3.97 -0.89 20.53
N VAL A 15 4.16 -1.80 21.50
CA VAL A 15 4.08 -3.24 21.27
C VAL A 15 2.66 -3.63 20.82
N VAL A 16 1.63 -3.14 21.51
CA VAL A 16 0.23 -3.39 21.14
C VAL A 16 -0.06 -2.88 19.71
N TYR A 17 0.44 -1.70 19.36
CA TYR A 17 0.31 -1.13 18.03
C TYR A 17 0.98 -2.01 16.96
N VAL A 18 2.22 -2.46 17.18
CA VAL A 18 2.96 -3.34 16.25
C VAL A 18 2.26 -4.69 16.09
N VAL A 19 1.78 -5.29 17.18
CA VAL A 19 1.04 -6.57 17.13
C VAL A 19 -0.26 -6.42 16.35
N GLN A 20 -1.03 -5.36 16.60
CA GLN A 20 -2.25 -5.09 15.84
C GLN A 20 -1.97 -4.89 14.35
N GLN A 21 -0.91 -4.16 14.00
CA GLN A 21 -0.49 -4.02 12.61
C GLN A 21 -0.18 -5.39 11.97
N LYS A 22 0.64 -6.23 12.61
CA LYS A 22 0.98 -7.57 12.09
C LYS A 22 -0.25 -8.45 11.88
N ARG A 23 -1.23 -8.42 12.81
CA ARG A 23 -2.48 -9.18 12.67
C ARG A 23 -3.33 -8.73 11.48
N ARG A 24 -3.40 -7.41 11.21
CA ARG A 24 -4.08 -6.89 10.00
C ARG A 24 -3.40 -7.38 8.71
N GLN A 25 -2.09 -7.54 8.77
CA GLN A 25 -1.22 -7.98 7.67
C GLN A 25 -1.42 -9.45 7.32
N ALA A 26 -1.62 -10.32 8.32
CA ALA A 26 -1.82 -11.76 8.11
C ALA A 26 -3.07 -12.09 7.28
N LYS A 27 -4.01 -11.15 7.14
CA LYS A 27 -5.21 -11.29 6.29
C LYS A 27 -5.02 -10.77 4.87
N LEU A 28 -3.88 -10.13 4.59
CA LEU A 28 -3.56 -9.56 3.29
C LEU A 28 -2.64 -10.50 2.51
N PRO A 29 -2.64 -10.41 1.18
CA PRO A 29 -1.65 -11.08 0.33
C PRO A 29 -0.22 -10.72 0.75
N PRO A 30 0.78 -11.58 0.47
CA PRO A 30 2.18 -11.29 0.77
C PRO A 30 2.64 -9.98 0.08
N GLY A 31 3.69 -9.36 0.61
CA GLY A 31 4.20 -8.12 0.02
C GLY A 31 5.44 -7.57 0.72
N PRO A 32 5.97 -6.45 0.21
CA PRO A 32 7.20 -5.87 0.72
C PRO A 32 7.07 -5.44 2.19
N PRO A 33 8.16 -5.54 2.98
CA PRO A 33 8.11 -5.25 4.40
C PRO A 33 7.79 -3.77 4.64
N ARG A 34 6.70 -3.51 5.37
CA ARG A 34 6.32 -2.17 5.84
C ARG A 34 7.00 -1.81 7.16
N LEU A 35 7.28 -0.52 7.31
CA LEU A 35 7.72 0.07 8.57
C LEU A 35 6.51 0.49 9.43
N PRO A 36 6.63 0.41 10.77
CA PRO A 36 5.59 0.93 11.66
C PRO A 36 5.44 2.45 11.43
N LEU A 37 4.20 2.93 11.34
CA LEU A 37 3.76 4.31 11.00
C LEU A 37 3.75 4.66 9.50
N ILE A 38 4.85 4.52 8.77
CA ILE A 38 4.94 5.02 7.38
C ILE A 38 4.57 3.98 6.30
N GLY A 39 4.48 2.70 6.66
CA GLY A 39 4.17 1.65 5.69
C GLY A 39 5.34 1.38 4.72
N ASN A 40 4.99 1.16 3.45
CA ASN A 40 5.85 1.02 2.28
C ASN A 40 6.13 2.35 1.57
N LEU A 41 5.80 3.51 2.16
CA LEU A 41 6.06 4.82 1.55
C LEU A 41 7.55 5.04 1.24
N HIS A 42 8.44 4.47 2.06
CA HIS A 42 9.89 4.50 1.84
C HIS A 42 10.35 3.69 0.60
N GLN A 43 9.53 2.78 0.12
CA GLN A 43 9.75 1.96 -1.08
C GLN A 43 8.86 2.43 -2.24
N ALA A 44 8.14 3.55 -2.09
CA ALA A 44 7.27 4.06 -3.13
C ALA A 44 8.10 4.49 -4.34
N PRO A 45 7.85 3.92 -5.53
CA PRO A 45 8.54 4.32 -6.75
C PRO A 45 8.20 5.77 -7.08
N LYS A 46 9.24 6.60 -7.25
CA LYS A 46 9.09 8.00 -7.70
C LYS A 46 8.95 8.09 -9.21
N GLU A 47 9.59 7.16 -9.91
CA GLU A 47 9.60 7.07 -11.37
C GLU A 47 9.29 5.63 -11.77
N ALA A 48 8.61 5.45 -12.90
CA ALA A 48 8.27 4.15 -13.49
C ALA A 48 7.71 3.10 -12.50
N PRO A 49 6.56 3.38 -11.83
CA PRO A 49 5.99 2.49 -10.81
C PRO A 49 5.75 1.05 -11.27
N TRP A 50 5.45 0.86 -12.56
CA TRP A 50 5.23 -0.46 -13.16
C TRP A 50 6.46 -1.37 -13.06
N VAL A 51 7.69 -0.84 -13.09
CA VAL A 51 8.92 -1.64 -12.97
C VAL A 51 9.02 -2.23 -11.57
N THR A 52 8.86 -1.39 -10.55
CA THR A 52 8.91 -1.82 -9.14
C THR A 52 7.77 -2.79 -8.82
N PHE A 53 6.57 -2.52 -9.33
CA PHE A 53 5.44 -3.43 -9.12
C PHE A 53 5.66 -4.78 -9.80
N SER A 54 6.23 -4.81 -11.00
CA SER A 54 6.62 -6.06 -11.67
C SER A 54 7.62 -6.85 -10.85
N GLN A 55 8.66 -6.19 -10.30
CA GLN A 55 9.65 -6.86 -9.43
C GLN A 55 9.02 -7.41 -8.14
N TRP A 56 8.05 -6.71 -7.58
CA TRP A 56 7.34 -7.21 -6.40
C TRP A 56 6.44 -8.40 -6.73
N VAL A 57 5.75 -8.37 -7.86
CA VAL A 57 4.95 -9.50 -8.35
C VAL A 57 5.85 -10.73 -8.55
N GLU A 58 7.02 -10.56 -9.17
CA GLU A 58 7.97 -11.65 -9.36
C GLU A 58 8.48 -12.22 -8.03
N LYS A 59 8.72 -11.35 -7.04
CA LYS A 59 9.29 -11.75 -5.74
C LYS A 59 8.28 -12.31 -4.74
N TYR A 60 7.08 -11.76 -4.69
CA TYR A 60 6.06 -12.06 -3.68
C TYR A 60 4.89 -12.86 -4.24
N GLY A 61 4.78 -12.96 -5.56
CA GLY A 61 3.72 -13.69 -6.26
C GLY A 61 2.70 -12.78 -6.96
N PRO A 62 1.71 -13.38 -7.64
CA PRO A 62 0.77 -12.67 -8.53
C PRO A 62 -0.16 -11.68 -7.82
N LEU A 63 -0.23 -11.70 -6.49
CA LEU A 63 -1.08 -10.82 -5.69
C LEU A 63 -0.25 -10.23 -4.55
N VAL A 64 0.03 -8.93 -4.62
CA VAL A 64 0.90 -8.23 -3.69
C VAL A 64 0.14 -7.15 -2.94
N SER A 65 0.37 -7.02 -1.62
CA SER A 65 -0.17 -5.90 -0.84
C SER A 65 0.92 -4.92 -0.41
N ALA A 66 0.65 -3.62 -0.54
CA ALA A 66 1.55 -2.54 -0.13
C ALA A 66 0.76 -1.41 0.55
N ASP A 67 1.27 -0.88 1.65
CA ASP A 67 0.66 0.24 2.37
C ASP A 67 1.40 1.54 2.07
N PHE A 68 0.78 2.50 1.40
CA PHE A 68 1.37 3.80 1.15
C PHE A 68 0.78 4.83 2.11
N GLY A 69 1.34 4.90 3.33
CA GLY A 69 0.98 5.93 4.32
C GLY A 69 -0.49 5.88 4.73
N GLY A 70 -1.06 4.68 4.92
CA GLY A 70 -2.46 4.49 5.30
C GLY A 70 -3.40 4.17 4.14
N THR A 71 -2.91 4.21 2.89
CA THR A 71 -3.64 3.68 1.73
C THR A 71 -3.10 2.29 1.38
N ASN A 72 -3.90 1.25 1.58
CA ASN A 72 -3.53 -0.11 1.20
C ASN A 72 -3.82 -0.35 -0.28
N VAL A 73 -2.78 -0.64 -1.05
CA VAL A 73 -2.82 -0.90 -2.49
C VAL A 73 -2.57 -2.38 -2.72
N ILE A 74 -3.45 -3.00 -3.50
CA ILE A 74 -3.28 -4.38 -3.97
C ILE A 74 -2.82 -4.32 -5.42
N ILE A 75 -1.67 -4.92 -5.68
CA ILE A 75 -1.07 -5.03 -7.01
C ILE A 75 -1.37 -6.44 -7.52
N ILE A 76 -1.95 -6.51 -8.71
CA ILE A 76 -2.33 -7.77 -9.37
C ILE A 76 -1.39 -7.94 -10.57
N GLY A 77 -0.61 -9.01 -10.56
CA GLY A 77 0.32 -9.38 -11.63
C GLY A 77 -0.23 -10.42 -12.61
N ASP A 78 -1.38 -11.02 -12.31
CA ASP A 78 -2.01 -12.05 -13.12
C ASP A 78 -3.24 -11.52 -13.89
N TYR A 79 -3.33 -11.87 -15.17
CA TYR A 79 -4.40 -11.40 -16.05
C TYR A 79 -5.76 -11.98 -15.68
N ASP A 80 -5.84 -13.28 -15.42
CA ASP A 80 -7.11 -13.93 -15.11
C ASP A 80 -7.69 -13.41 -13.79
N THR A 81 -6.83 -13.21 -12.79
CA THR A 81 -7.19 -12.62 -11.50
C THR A 81 -7.65 -11.16 -11.66
N ALA A 82 -6.96 -10.37 -12.48
CA ALA A 82 -7.35 -8.99 -12.76
C ALA A 82 -8.70 -8.92 -13.47
N ARG A 83 -8.91 -9.74 -14.50
CA ARG A 83 -10.18 -9.87 -15.22
C ARG A 83 -11.29 -10.26 -14.25
N ASP A 84 -11.11 -11.29 -13.45
CA ASP A 84 -12.15 -11.75 -12.53
C ASP A 84 -12.52 -10.70 -11.47
N LEU A 85 -11.55 -9.92 -10.97
CA LEU A 85 -11.81 -8.85 -10.01
C LEU A 85 -12.47 -7.63 -10.66
N LEU A 86 -12.05 -7.25 -11.86
CA LEU A 86 -12.58 -6.10 -12.57
C LEU A 86 -13.96 -6.40 -13.18
N ASP A 87 -14.18 -7.58 -13.75
CA ASP A 87 -15.45 -7.94 -14.40
C ASP A 87 -16.52 -8.32 -13.38
N LYS A 88 -16.24 -9.27 -12.47
CA LYS A 88 -17.28 -9.81 -11.57
C LYS A 88 -17.59 -8.89 -10.40
N LYS A 89 -16.67 -7.98 -10.06
CA LYS A 89 -16.80 -7.06 -8.90
C LYS A 89 -16.66 -5.59 -9.29
N ALA A 90 -16.83 -5.27 -10.58
CA ALA A 90 -16.88 -3.89 -11.09
C ALA A 90 -17.76 -2.98 -10.19
N ASN A 91 -18.93 -3.47 -9.78
CA ASN A 91 -19.89 -2.68 -9.01
C ASN A 91 -19.45 -2.41 -7.54
N ILE A 92 -18.49 -3.18 -7.01
CA ILE A 92 -17.93 -3.02 -5.65
C ILE A 92 -16.65 -2.18 -5.70
N TYR A 93 -15.85 -2.31 -6.78
CA TYR A 93 -14.55 -1.66 -6.93
C TYR A 93 -14.55 -0.40 -7.82
N SER A 94 -15.70 0.01 -8.37
CA SER A 94 -15.86 1.18 -9.25
C SER A 94 -15.63 2.53 -8.57
N SER A 95 -15.46 2.56 -7.24
CA SER A 95 -15.14 3.79 -6.53
C SER A 95 -13.76 4.28 -6.93
N ARG A 96 -13.68 5.31 -7.77
CA ARG A 96 -12.44 5.98 -8.17
C ARG A 96 -11.94 6.86 -7.01
N PRO A 97 -10.85 6.50 -6.30
CA PRO A 97 -10.24 7.44 -5.37
C PRO A 97 -9.76 8.67 -6.14
N ARG A 98 -9.98 9.86 -5.57
CA ARG A 98 -9.55 11.12 -6.17
C ARG A 98 -8.02 11.21 -6.08
N MET A 99 -7.32 10.65 -7.06
CA MET A 99 -5.87 10.81 -7.19
C MET A 99 -5.62 12.22 -7.70
N VAL A 100 -5.21 13.13 -6.82
CA VAL A 100 -4.74 14.46 -7.24
C VAL A 100 -3.35 14.27 -7.83
N GLN A 101 -3.30 14.00 -9.14
CA GLN A 101 -2.07 13.99 -9.90
C GLN A 101 -1.98 15.29 -10.71
N ASN A 102 -1.28 16.28 -10.11
CA ASN A 102 -0.67 17.49 -10.66
C ASN A 102 -1.57 18.70 -11.10
N PRO A 103 -1.28 19.95 -10.64
CA PRO A 103 -1.83 21.20 -11.20
C PRO A 103 -1.19 21.76 -12.50
N TRP A 104 -0.10 21.19 -13.02
CA TRP A 104 0.61 21.63 -14.23
C TRP A 104 0.96 20.46 -15.16
N GLY A 105 -0.05 19.88 -15.83
CA GLY A 105 0.17 19.01 -16.99
C GLY A 105 0.42 19.84 -18.26
N PRO A 106 1.08 19.30 -19.30
CA PRO A 106 1.33 20.04 -20.54
C PRO A 106 0.01 20.43 -21.22
N GLN A 107 -0.18 21.73 -21.51
CA GLN A 107 -1.27 22.19 -22.37
C GLN A 107 -0.85 21.98 -23.82
N ASN A 108 -1.14 20.79 -24.37
CA ASN A 108 -1.13 20.59 -25.80
C ASN A 108 -2.30 21.38 -26.42
N THR A 109 -2.06 22.66 -26.69
CA THR A 109 -2.78 23.42 -27.71
C THR A 109 -2.51 22.74 -29.05
N GLU A 110 -3.51 22.04 -29.55
CA GLU A 110 -3.61 21.67 -30.95
C GLU A 110 -3.54 22.95 -31.80
N GLN A 111 -2.57 22.98 -32.73
CA GLN A 111 -2.67 23.76 -33.96
C GLN A 111 -3.29 22.89 -35.03
#